data_AF-A0A9E4TLH4-F1
#
_entry.id   AF-A0A9E4TLH4-F1
#
_cell.length_a   1.000
_cell.length_b   1.000
_cell.length_c   1.000
_cell.angle_alpha   90.00
_cell.angle_beta   90.00
_cell.angle_gamma   90.00
#
_symmetry.space_group_name_H-M   'P 1'
#
loop_
_entity.id
_entity.type
_entity.pdbx_description
1 polymer ?
#
loop_
_entity_poly.entity_id
_entity_poly.type
_entity_poly.pdbx_seq_one_letter_code
_entity_poly.pdbx_strand_id
1 'polypeptide(L)' 'MRFLTTETLKAPPTAEVQALMPAELAKVKELTEQGLVSAFYIAADRSGAWMVWNVDSQAALEELHNTLPLHP' A
#
# COMPACT_ATOMS: atom_id res chain seq x y z
N MET A 1 -16.09 -0.18 6.33
CA MET A 1 -15.64 1.17 6.79
C MET A 1 -14.65 1.73 5.77
N ARG A 2 -14.39 3.04 5.79
CA ARG A 2 -13.36 3.66 4.93
C ARG A 2 -12.19 4.17 5.76
N PHE A 3 -10.98 3.85 5.34
CA PHE A 3 -9.74 4.32 5.95
C PHE A 3 -8.87 5.00 4.91
N LEU A 4 -8.18 6.06 5.30
CA LEU A 4 -7.13 6.70 4.50
C LEU A 4 -5.81 6.43 5.20
N THR A 5 -4.87 5.81 4.49
CA THR A 5 -3.52 5.56 4.99
C THR A 5 -2.51 6.41 4.23
N THR A 6 -1.40 6.72 4.88
CA THR A 6 -0.26 7.42 4.27
C THR A 6 0.94 6.50 4.32
N GLU A 7 1.49 6.20 3.14
CA GLU A 7 2.59 5.28 2.97
C GLU A 7 3.88 6.04 2.65
N THR A 8 4.94 5.76 3.40
CA THR A 8 6.27 6.37 3.19
C THR A 8 7.35 5.31 3.39
N LEU A 9 8.38 5.31 2.54
CA LEU A 9 9.56 4.49 2.76
C LEU A 9 10.43 5.13 3.85
N LYS A 10 10.65 4.41 4.97
CA LYS A 10 11.50 4.89 6.07
C LYS A 10 12.99 4.91 5.74
N ALA A 11 13.42 4.12 4.76
CA ALA A 11 14.80 4.06 4.29
C ALA A 11 14.91 4.59 2.86
N PRO A 12 16.09 5.13 2.45
CA PRO A 12 16.36 5.39 1.04
C PRO A 12 16.08 4.12 0.23
N PRO A 13 15.50 4.22 -0.97
CA PRO A 13 15.15 3.05 -1.77
C PRO A 13 16.44 2.32 -2.19
N THR A 14 16.85 1.35 -1.38
CA THR A 14 17.96 0.44 -1.68
C THR A 14 17.60 -0.40 -2.90
N ALA A 15 18.58 -1.02 -3.54
CA ALA A 15 18.32 -1.93 -4.66
C ALA A 15 17.35 -3.07 -4.26
N GLU A 16 17.39 -3.51 -3.00
CA GLU A 16 16.49 -4.52 -2.44
C GLU A 16 15.05 -4.01 -2.34
N VAL A 17 14.83 -2.80 -1.81
CA VAL A 17 13.50 -2.18 -1.75
C VAL A 17 12.95 -1.94 -3.16
N GLN A 18 13.79 -1.49 -4.09
CA GLN A 18 13.38 -1.30 -5.49
C GLN A 18 13.00 -2.62 -6.16
N ALA A 19 13.64 -3.73 -5.81
CA ALA A 19 13.30 -5.05 -6.33
C ALA A 19 11.93 -5.56 -5.86
N LEU A 20 11.42 -5.05 -4.73
CA LEU A 20 10.09 -5.40 -4.19
C LEU A 20 8.96 -4.54 -4.80
N MET A 21 9.27 -3.38 -5.38
CA MET A 21 8.26 -2.48 -5.96
C MET A 21 7.32 -3.14 -6.98
N PRO A 22 7.78 -4.01 -7.92
CA PRO A 22 6.85 -4.69 -8.83
C PRO A 22 5.86 -5.60 -8.11
N ALA A 23 6.31 -6.30 -7.06
CA ALA A 23 5.45 -7.16 -6.25
C ALA A 23 4.45 -6.35 -5.43
N GLU A 24 4.88 -5.22 -4.86
CA GLU A 24 4.02 -4.27 -4.16
C GLU A 24 2.88 -3.79 -5.06
N LEU A 25 3.21 -3.28 -6.24
CA LEU A 25 2.22 -2.77 -7.19
C LEU A 25 1.26 -3.86 -7.67
N ALA A 26 1.77 -5.09 -7.86
CA ALA A 26 0.93 -6.24 -8.20
C ALA A 26 -0.07 -6.57 -7.08
N LYS A 27 0.37 -6.54 -5.82
CA LYS A 27 -0.51 -6.79 -4.67
C LYS A 27 -1.55 -5.69 -4.50
N VAL A 28 -1.14 -4.42 -4.62
CA VAL A 28 -2.07 -3.28 -4.57
C VAL A 28 -3.12 -3.36 -5.68
N LYS A 29 -2.71 -3.77 -6.90
CA LYS A 29 -3.63 -3.99 -8.01
C LYS A 29 -4.66 -5.08 -7.70
N GLU A 30 -4.21 -6.23 -7.18
CA GLU A 30 -5.09 -7.34 -6.76
C GLU A 30 -6.14 -6.86 -5.73
N LEU A 31 -5.69 -6.12 -4.70
CA LEU A 31 -6.57 -5.58 -3.65
C LEU A 31 -7.55 -4.53 -4.21
N THR A 32 -7.14 -3.79 -5.23
CA THR A 32 -8.01 -2.84 -5.95
C THR A 32 -9.10 -3.57 -6.73
N GLU A 33 -8.73 -4.64 -7.45
CA GLU A 33 -9.68 -5.48 -8.19
C GLU A 33 -10.69 -6.19 -7.28
N GLN A 34 -10.30 -6.52 -6.04
CA GLN A 34 -11.17 -7.05 -4.99
C GLN A 34 -12.07 -5.98 -4.34
N GLY A 35 -11.89 -4.70 -4.68
CA GLY A 35 -12.62 -3.58 -4.10
C GLY A 35 -12.20 -3.21 -2.67
N LEU A 36 -11.12 -3.80 -2.16
CA LEU A 36 -10.55 -3.52 -0.84
C LEU A 36 -9.76 -2.20 -0.86
N VAL A 37 -9.14 -1.87 -1.98
CA VAL A 37 -8.55 -0.54 -2.24
C VAL A 37 -9.44 0.19 -3.23
N SER A 38 -10.01 1.32 -2.81
CA SER A 38 -10.88 2.15 -3.64
C SER A 38 -10.11 3.19 -4.45
N ALA A 39 -8.94 3.62 -3.98
CA ALA A 39 -8.07 4.57 -4.67
C ALA A 39 -6.63 4.47 -4.17
N PHE A 40 -5.69 4.78 -5.07
CA PHE A 40 -4.26 4.88 -4.77
C PHE A 40 -3.68 6.12 -5.44
N TYR A 41 -3.07 6.99 -4.65
CA TYR A 41 -2.46 8.25 -5.10
C TYR A 41 -0.98 8.26 -4.75
N ILE A 42 -0.12 8.58 -5.71
CA ILE A 42 1.32 8.70 -5.50
C ILE A 42 1.71 10.17 -5.61
N ALA A 43 2.50 10.68 -4.68
CA ALA A 43 3.04 12.02 -4.77
C ALA A 43 3.87 12.19 -6.05
N ALA A 44 3.78 13.35 -6.71
CA ALA A 44 4.50 13.59 -7.97
C ALA A 44 6.03 13.46 -7.84
N ASP A 45 6.56 13.77 -6.66
CA ASP A 45 7.98 13.64 -6.29
C ASP A 45 8.34 12.26 -5.74
N ARG A 46 7.39 11.33 -5.66
CA ARG A 46 7.52 9.97 -5.10
C ARG A 46 7.96 9.95 -3.63
N SER A 47 7.71 11.03 -2.88
CA SER A 47 7.99 11.08 -1.43
C SER A 47 7.09 10.16 -0.60
N GLY A 48 5.92 9.81 -1.13
CA GLY A 48 4.98 8.90 -0.48
C GLY A 48 3.74 8.64 -1.32
N ALA A 49 2.79 7.92 -0.73
CA ALA A 49 1.52 7.59 -1.34
C ALA A 49 0.37 7.61 -0.33
N TRP A 50 -0.85 7.67 -0.85
CA TRP A 50 -2.09 7.60 -0.08
C TRP A 50 -2.99 6.51 -0.64
N MET A 51 -3.54 5.68 0.24
CA MET A 51 -4.46 4.61 -0.13
C MET A 51 -5.80 4.78 0.59
N VAL A 52 -6.88 4.63 -0.16
CA VAL A 52 -8.25 4.59 0.38
C VAL A 52 -8.69 3.14 0.46
N TRP A 53 -8.88 2.65 1.67
CA TRP A 53 -9.27 1.27 1.96
C TRP A 53 -10.76 1.18 2.26
N ASN A 54 -11.39 0.10 1.79
CA ASN A 54 -12.77 -0.24 2.04
C ASN A 54 -12.84 -1.63 2.70
N VAL A 55 -12.73 -1.64 4.04
CA VAL A 55 -12.60 -2.86 4.86
C VAL A 55 -13.46 -2.76 6.11
N ASP A 56 -13.81 -3.89 6.71
CA ASP A 56 -14.83 -3.94 7.76
C ASP A 56 -14.38 -3.35 9.11
N SER A 57 -13.08 -3.34 9.38
CA SER A 57 -12.53 -2.84 10.64
C SER A 57 -11.07 -2.38 10.48
N GLN A 58 -10.55 -1.70 11.50
CA GLN A 58 -9.12 -1.37 11.56
C GLN A 58 -8.24 -2.62 11.68
N ALA A 59 -8.68 -3.65 12.40
CA ALA A 59 -7.93 -4.90 12.51
C ALA A 59 -7.76 -5.58 11.14
N ALA A 60 -8.83 -5.60 10.33
CA ALA A 60 -8.76 -6.13 8.96
C ALA A 60 -7.81 -5.31 8.07
N LEU A 61 -7.74 -3.99 8.28
CA LEU A 61 -6.76 -3.13 7.58
C LEU A 61 -5.33 -3.51 7.96
N GLU A 62 -5.06 -3.69 9.25
CA GLU A 62 -3.73 -4.07 9.75
C GLU A 62 -3.29 -5.46 9.23
N GLU A 63 -4.21 -6.43 9.19
CA GLU A 63 -3.95 -7.74 8.59
C GLU A 63 -3.60 -7.64 7.10
N LEU A 64 -4.30 -6.80 6.34
CA LEU A 64 -4.01 -6.58 4.93
C LEU A 64 -2.66 -5.87 4.70
N HIS A 65 -2.31 -4.89 5.53
CA HIS A 65 -1.00 -4.23 5.44
C HIS A 65 0.15 -5.21 5.65
N ASN A 66 0.01 -6.18 6.56
CA ASN A 66 1.01 -7.24 6.77
C ASN A 66 1.21 -8.14 5.53
N THR A 67 0.33 -8.06 4.52
CA THR A 67 0.48 -8.79 3.25
C THR A 67 1.22 -8.00 2.17
N LEU A 68 1.47 -6.70 2.39
CA LEU A 68 2.16 -5.86 1.42
C LEU A 68 3.67 -6.15 1.44
N PRO A 69 4.29 -6.45 0.28
CA PRO A 69 5.72 -6.73 0.17
C PRO A 69 6.67 -5.68 0.78
N LEU A 70 6.28 -4.40 0.82
CA LEU A 70 7.06 -3.32 1.41
C LEU A 70 6.72 -3.04 2.88
N HIS A 71 5.74 -3.74 3.45
CA HIS A 71 5.47 -3.68 4.87
C HIS A 71 6.55 -4.46 5.64
N PRO A 72 7.10 -3.90 6.73
CA PRO A 72 8.11 -4.56 7.55
C PRO A 72 7.59 -5.81 8.29
#